data_AF-A0A842QW30-F1
#
_entry.id   AF-A0A842QW30-F1
#
_cell.length_a   1.000
_cell.length_b   1.000
_cell.length_c   1.000
_cell.angle_alpha   90.00
_cell.angle_beta   90.00
_cell.angle_gamma   90.00
#
_symmetry.space_group_name_H-M   'P 1'
#
loop_
_entity.id
_entity.type
_entity.pdbx_description
1 polymer ?
#
loop_
_entity_poly.entity_id
_entity_poly.type
_entity_poly.pdbx_seq_one_letter_code
_entity_poly.pdbx_strand_id
1 'polypeptide(L)'
;MSEVEQLKMVFLTTTKLQLERTLGAGKTRGIMNAMESFLNDAWNHPKNQRFLLTGTDRRHAINAFMAIALYRALEFKNLDEDTFHIIFKDVLKTISKPWMDTIVKQVGSSSVPFKIWTDLMERNAIHDTEHFGKELEVQHPGFLEIKLHRCFYHEIFCNNGVDHLTPVFCEHEMTLPHLVGDWIKTALDTTIAQGNPSCTFKYSQHMKKGESR
;
A
#
# COMPACT_ATOMS: atom_id res chain seq x y z
N MET A 1 -5.61 7.81 22.60
CA MET A 1 -4.74 6.96 21.75
C MET A 1 -4.65 7.61 20.38
N SER A 2 -3.45 7.85 19.86
CA SER A 2 -3.28 8.51 18.56
C SER A 2 -3.67 7.57 17.40
N GLU A 3 -3.92 8.13 16.22
CA GLU A 3 -4.24 7.38 15.01
C GLU A 3 -3.10 6.41 14.61
N VAL A 4 -1.84 6.86 14.75
CA VAL A 4 -0.66 6.02 14.49
C VAL A 4 -0.60 4.83 15.43
N GLU A 5 -0.92 5.00 16.71
CA GLU A 5 -0.98 3.88 17.66
C GLU A 5 -2.10 2.89 17.32
N GLN A 6 -3.24 3.38 16.82
CA GLN A 6 -4.30 2.50 16.34
C GLN A 6 -3.85 1.67 15.13
N LEU A 7 -3.23 2.31 14.14
CA LEU A 7 -2.67 1.62 12.97
C LEU A 7 -1.62 0.58 13.39
N LYS A 8 -0.73 0.97 14.31
CA LYS A 8 0.28 0.07 14.89
C LYS A 8 -0.36 -1.16 15.52
N MET A 9 -1.33 -0.98 16.39
CA MET A 9 -2.01 -2.08 17.07
C MET A 9 -2.75 -3.01 16.11
N VAL A 10 -3.49 -2.44 15.14
CA VAL A 10 -4.21 -3.23 14.12
C VAL A 10 -3.22 -4.07 13.34
N PHE A 11 -2.13 -3.46 12.87
CA PHE A 11 -1.14 -4.15 12.07
C PHE A 11 -0.42 -5.26 12.85
N LEU A 12 0.03 -5.00 14.08
CA LEU A 12 0.66 -6.03 14.93
C LEU A 12 -0.30 -7.18 15.23
N THR A 13 -1.57 -6.88 15.52
CA THR A 13 -2.58 -7.90 15.82
C THR A 13 -2.84 -8.77 14.60
N THR A 14 -3.06 -8.17 13.43
CA THR A 14 -3.29 -8.91 12.18
C THR A 14 -2.06 -9.72 11.78
N THR A 15 -0.86 -9.17 11.94
CA THR A 15 0.41 -9.87 11.66
C THR A 15 0.58 -11.08 12.55
N LYS A 16 0.32 -10.95 13.86
CA LYS A 16 0.35 -12.07 14.80
C LYS A 16 -0.60 -13.18 14.37
N LEU A 17 -1.86 -12.85 14.06
CA LEU A 17 -2.84 -13.85 13.62
C LEU A 17 -2.40 -14.56 12.33
N GLN A 18 -1.81 -13.83 11.38
CA GLN A 18 -1.34 -14.41 10.13
C GLN A 18 -0.11 -15.29 10.34
N LEU A 19 0.81 -14.89 11.21
CA LEU A 19 1.96 -15.71 11.62
C LEU A 19 1.51 -16.99 12.31
N GLU A 20 0.52 -16.93 13.20
CA GLU A 20 -0.01 -18.11 13.89
C GLU A 20 -0.64 -19.10 12.89
N ARG A 21 -1.37 -18.59 11.90
CA ARG A 21 -1.95 -19.40 10.82
C ARG A 21 -0.90 -20.04 9.92
N THR A 22 0.15 -19.30 9.59
CA THR A 22 1.15 -19.72 8.59
C THR A 22 2.24 -20.60 9.19
N LEU A 23 2.72 -20.27 10.40
CA LEU A 23 3.92 -20.84 11.01
C LEU A 23 3.65 -21.54 12.36
N GLY A 24 2.45 -21.38 12.91
CA GLY A 24 2.07 -21.89 14.23
C GLY A 24 2.42 -20.96 15.40
N ALA A 25 1.70 -21.13 16.51
CA ALA A 25 1.83 -20.27 17.69
C ALA A 25 3.23 -20.30 18.34
N GLY A 26 3.93 -21.44 18.28
CA GLY A 26 5.26 -21.61 18.88
C GLY A 26 6.32 -20.70 18.26
N LYS A 27 6.31 -20.53 16.93
CA LYS A 27 7.26 -19.66 16.21
C LYS A 27 6.86 -18.19 16.28
N THR A 28 5.56 -17.91 16.37
CA THR A 28 5.03 -16.54 16.28
C THR A 28 5.56 -15.61 17.37
N ARG A 29 5.64 -16.06 18.63
CA ARG A 29 6.09 -15.19 19.74
C ARG A 29 7.47 -14.61 19.51
N GLY A 30 8.41 -15.44 19.04
CA GLY A 30 9.78 -15.00 18.78
C GLY A 30 9.89 -14.01 17.61
N ILE A 31 9.03 -14.16 16.60
CA ILE A 31 8.94 -13.24 15.45
C ILE A 31 8.33 -11.92 15.89
N MET A 32 7.22 -11.94 16.64
CA MET A 32 6.55 -10.72 17.11
C MET A 32 7.46 -9.86 18.01
N ASN A 33 8.19 -10.48 18.94
CA ASN A 33 9.14 -9.75 19.78
C ASN A 33 10.24 -9.08 18.95
N ALA A 34 10.78 -9.77 17.94
CA ALA A 34 11.79 -9.21 17.05
C ALA A 34 11.20 -8.07 16.20
N MET A 35 9.99 -8.26 15.67
CA MET A 35 9.28 -7.26 14.88
C MET A 35 9.02 -5.98 15.69
N GLU A 36 8.55 -6.09 16.93
CA GLU A 36 8.34 -4.90 17.78
C GLU A 36 9.64 -4.15 18.05
N SER A 37 10.76 -4.88 18.27
CA SER A 37 12.08 -4.28 18.41
C SER A 37 12.49 -3.53 17.14
N PHE A 38 12.44 -4.19 15.98
CA PHE A 38 12.83 -3.58 14.70
C PHE A 38 11.93 -2.41 14.30
N LEU A 39 10.65 -2.46 14.67
CA LEU A 39 9.73 -1.34 14.46
C LEU A 39 10.11 -0.15 15.32
N ASN A 40 10.39 -0.37 16.60
CA ASN A 40 10.83 0.71 17.51
C ASN A 40 12.17 1.29 17.04
N ASP A 41 13.09 0.45 16.57
CA ASP A 41 14.35 0.89 15.99
C ASP A 41 14.11 1.75 14.75
N ALA A 42 13.31 1.27 13.79
CA ALA A 42 12.98 2.02 12.59
C ALA A 42 12.33 3.37 12.90
N TRP A 43 11.40 3.41 13.87
CA TRP A 43 10.70 4.62 14.28
C TRP A 43 11.61 5.66 14.93
N ASN A 44 12.52 5.23 15.81
CA ASN A 44 13.35 6.13 16.60
C ASN A 44 14.72 6.42 15.97
N HIS A 45 15.11 5.72 14.90
CA HIS A 45 16.42 5.91 14.30
C HIS A 45 16.57 7.34 13.71
N PRO A 46 17.70 8.04 13.94
CA PRO A 46 17.93 9.39 13.44
C PRO A 46 17.71 9.57 11.93
N LYS A 47 18.24 8.64 11.12
CA LYS A 47 18.06 8.61 9.66
C LYS A 47 16.60 8.63 9.17
N ASN A 48 15.65 8.22 10.00
CA ASN A 48 14.24 8.11 9.66
C ASN A 48 13.41 9.30 10.14
N GLN A 49 13.97 10.21 10.97
CA GLN A 49 13.23 11.34 11.54
C GLN A 49 12.68 12.30 10.47
N ARG A 50 13.34 12.38 9.31
CA ARG A 50 12.85 13.16 8.15
C ARG A 50 11.52 12.66 7.57
N PHE A 51 11.10 11.43 7.88
CA PHE A 51 9.84 10.85 7.43
C PHE A 51 8.73 10.94 8.49
N LEU A 52 8.95 11.68 9.57
CA LEU A 52 8.06 11.74 10.74
C LEU A 52 7.71 13.18 11.15
N LEU A 53 7.86 14.14 10.23
CA LEU A 53 7.76 15.57 10.53
C LEU A 53 6.31 15.98 10.79
N THR A 54 5.38 15.51 9.97
CA THR A 54 3.95 15.83 10.09
C THR A 54 3.12 14.65 10.57
N GLY A 55 1.86 14.92 10.94
CA GLY A 55 0.89 13.85 11.24
C GLY A 55 0.62 12.95 10.03
N THR A 56 0.63 13.50 8.81
CA THR A 56 0.44 12.74 7.57
C THR A 56 1.66 11.87 7.29
N ASP A 57 2.87 12.41 7.40
CA ASP A 57 4.12 11.65 7.19
C ASP A 57 4.14 10.42 8.09
N ARG A 58 3.80 10.60 9.37
CA ARG A 58 3.76 9.51 10.36
C ARG A 58 2.77 8.40 9.97
N ARG A 59 1.63 8.75 9.36
CA ARG A 59 0.65 7.76 8.88
C ARG A 59 1.14 7.00 7.65
N HIS A 60 1.86 7.63 6.74
CA HIS A 60 2.47 6.90 5.62
C HIS A 60 3.67 6.07 6.11
N ALA A 61 4.54 6.66 6.92
CA ALA A 61 5.77 6.03 7.38
C ALA A 61 5.51 4.75 8.20
N ILE A 62 4.47 4.72 9.04
CA ILE A 62 4.17 3.52 9.84
C ILE A 62 3.92 2.28 8.95
N ASN A 63 3.29 2.44 7.79
CA ASN A 63 3.05 1.31 6.88
C ASN A 63 4.37 0.72 6.35
N ALA A 64 5.30 1.57 5.92
CA ALA A 64 6.61 1.13 5.45
C ALA A 64 7.47 0.56 6.59
N PHE A 65 7.48 1.20 7.77
CA PHE A 65 8.24 0.69 8.92
C PHE A 65 7.71 -0.65 9.42
N MET A 66 6.41 -0.91 9.34
CA MET A 66 5.84 -2.21 9.64
C MET A 66 6.31 -3.30 8.68
N ALA A 67 6.38 -3.00 7.38
CA ALA A 67 6.93 -3.92 6.39
C ALA A 67 8.40 -4.23 6.66
N ILE A 68 9.21 -3.20 6.91
CA ILE A 68 10.63 -3.32 7.26
C ILE A 68 10.80 -4.17 8.52
N ALA A 69 10.00 -3.90 9.55
CA ALA A 69 10.07 -4.62 10.82
C ALA A 69 9.70 -6.09 10.67
N LEU A 70 8.64 -6.41 9.91
CA LEU A 70 8.24 -7.78 9.64
C LEU A 70 9.30 -8.51 8.82
N TYR A 71 9.77 -7.91 7.72
CA TYR A 71 10.82 -8.49 6.88
C TYR A 71 12.06 -8.86 7.70
N ARG A 72 12.59 -7.89 8.48
CA ARG A 72 13.77 -8.12 9.33
C ARG A 72 13.53 -9.14 10.43
N ALA A 73 12.32 -9.20 10.99
CA ALA A 73 11.97 -10.21 11.99
C ALA A 73 11.94 -11.62 11.40
N LEU A 74 11.46 -11.78 10.18
CA LEU A 74 11.45 -13.06 9.45
C LEU A 74 12.87 -13.46 9.04
N GLU A 75 13.64 -12.54 8.48
CA GLU A 75 15.06 -12.73 8.13
C GLU A 75 15.90 -13.12 9.35
N PHE A 76 15.70 -12.46 10.50
CA PHE A 76 16.35 -12.82 11.77
C PHE A 76 16.00 -14.24 12.25
N LYS A 77 14.88 -14.79 11.80
CA LYS A 77 14.46 -16.18 12.05
C LYS A 77 14.82 -17.14 10.92
N ASN A 78 15.62 -16.70 9.96
CA ASN A 78 16.05 -17.46 8.77
C ASN A 78 14.85 -17.96 7.95
N LEU A 79 13.81 -17.12 7.84
CA LEU A 79 12.70 -17.35 6.92
C LEU A 79 12.95 -16.60 5.62
N ASP A 80 12.49 -17.19 4.52
CA ASP A 80 12.68 -16.63 3.18
C ASP A 80 11.79 -15.41 2.91
N GLU A 81 12.15 -14.67 1.87
CA GLU A 81 11.40 -13.50 1.41
C GLU A 81 9.99 -13.87 0.90
N ASP A 82 9.81 -15.08 0.38
CA ASP A 82 8.50 -15.57 -0.06
C ASP A 82 7.51 -15.68 1.11
N THR A 83 7.97 -16.12 2.28
CA THR A 83 7.12 -16.12 3.48
C THR A 83 6.83 -14.70 3.97
N PHE A 84 7.74 -13.73 3.80
CA PHE A 84 7.39 -12.32 3.96
C PHE A 84 6.28 -11.90 2.99
N HIS A 85 6.41 -12.18 1.69
CA HIS A 85 5.41 -11.82 0.69
C HIS A 85 4.02 -12.36 1.02
N ILE A 86 3.93 -13.64 1.39
CA ILE A 86 2.67 -14.30 1.75
C ILE A 86 2.04 -13.62 2.96
N ILE A 87 2.79 -13.46 4.06
CA ILE A 87 2.26 -12.91 5.31
C ILE A 87 1.87 -11.46 5.11
N PHE A 88 2.76 -10.65 4.54
CA PHE A 88 2.57 -9.22 4.42
C PHE A 88 1.40 -8.86 3.50
N LYS A 89 1.25 -9.55 2.36
CA LYS A 89 0.12 -9.38 1.43
C LYS A 89 -1.21 -9.69 2.11
N ASP A 90 -1.29 -10.76 2.89
CA ASP A 90 -2.51 -11.15 3.61
C ASP A 90 -2.83 -10.16 4.74
N VAL A 91 -1.82 -9.65 5.44
CA VAL A 91 -1.99 -8.61 6.46
C VAL A 91 -2.56 -7.35 5.83
N LEU A 92 -1.93 -6.83 4.78
CA LEU A 92 -2.39 -5.62 4.10
C LEU A 92 -3.80 -5.79 3.54
N LYS A 93 -4.10 -6.93 2.90
CA LYS A 93 -5.44 -7.25 2.41
C LYS A 93 -6.47 -7.28 3.54
N THR A 94 -6.14 -7.88 4.68
CA THR A 94 -7.06 -7.96 5.83
C THR A 94 -7.37 -6.58 6.41
N ILE A 95 -6.34 -5.74 6.57
CA ILE A 95 -6.50 -4.38 7.13
C ILE A 95 -7.31 -3.49 6.18
N SER A 96 -7.02 -3.55 4.89
CA SER A 96 -7.64 -2.69 3.88
C SER A 96 -9.02 -3.17 3.41
N LYS A 97 -9.38 -4.43 3.66
CA LYS A 97 -10.63 -5.04 3.17
C LYS A 97 -11.90 -4.23 3.47
N PRO A 98 -12.17 -3.75 4.69
CA PRO A 98 -13.41 -3.01 4.96
C PRO A 98 -13.55 -1.74 4.11
N TRP A 99 -12.44 -1.05 3.89
CA TRP A 99 -12.39 0.14 3.04
C TRP A 99 -12.52 -0.22 1.56
N MET A 100 -11.82 -1.25 1.09
CA MET A 100 -11.95 -1.75 -0.29
C MET A 100 -13.39 -2.19 -0.60
N ASP A 101 -14.03 -2.96 0.28
CA ASP A 101 -15.40 -3.43 0.11
C ASP A 101 -16.39 -2.25 0.00
N THR A 102 -16.15 -1.18 0.77
CA THR A 102 -16.94 0.05 0.70
C THR A 102 -16.80 0.72 -0.66
N ILE A 103 -15.58 0.83 -1.19
CA ILE A 103 -15.33 1.41 -2.52
C ILE A 103 -15.95 0.56 -3.62
N VAL A 104 -15.73 -0.75 -3.59
CA VAL A 104 -16.30 -1.69 -4.58
C VAL A 104 -17.82 -1.55 -4.61
N LYS A 105 -18.47 -1.48 -3.45
CA LYS A 105 -19.92 -1.26 -3.37
C LYS A 105 -20.33 0.09 -3.96
N GLN A 106 -19.64 1.18 -3.60
CA GLN A 106 -19.96 2.53 -4.09
C GLN A 106 -19.81 2.66 -5.61
N VAL A 107 -18.72 2.13 -6.17
CA VAL A 107 -18.48 2.11 -7.62
C VAL A 107 -19.52 1.22 -8.29
N GLY A 108 -19.72 0.00 -7.79
CA GLY A 108 -20.57 -1.00 -8.44
C GLY A 108 -22.07 -0.70 -8.41
N SER A 109 -22.55 0.07 -7.42
CA SER A 109 -23.95 0.49 -7.34
C SER A 109 -24.24 1.84 -8.01
N SER A 110 -23.21 2.53 -8.53
CA SER A 110 -23.37 3.85 -9.15
C SER A 110 -23.77 3.76 -10.62
N SER A 111 -24.60 4.70 -11.07
CA SER A 111 -24.86 4.92 -12.51
C SER A 111 -23.70 5.62 -13.23
N VAL A 112 -22.77 6.20 -12.48
CA VAL A 112 -21.57 6.91 -12.98
C VAL A 112 -20.30 6.36 -12.31
N PRO A 113 -20.01 5.05 -12.44
CA PRO A 113 -18.93 4.39 -11.71
C PRO A 113 -17.57 5.03 -11.95
N PHE A 114 -17.28 5.43 -13.19
CA PHE A 114 -16.02 6.09 -13.54
C PHE A 114 -15.85 7.43 -12.82
N LYS A 115 -16.91 8.24 -12.72
CA LYS A 115 -16.84 9.50 -11.97
C LYS A 115 -16.57 9.27 -10.48
N ILE A 116 -17.24 8.29 -9.87
CA ILE A 116 -16.98 7.93 -8.47
C ILE A 116 -15.52 7.54 -8.28
N TRP A 117 -14.97 6.73 -9.21
CA TRP A 117 -13.58 6.34 -9.19
C TRP A 117 -12.62 7.53 -9.31
N THR A 118 -12.81 8.42 -10.29
CA THR A 118 -11.94 9.60 -10.47
C THR A 118 -12.00 10.54 -9.27
N ASP A 119 -13.19 10.80 -8.74
CA ASP A 119 -13.37 11.64 -7.55
C ASP A 119 -12.68 11.02 -6.32
N LEU A 120 -12.60 9.68 -6.24
CA LEU A 120 -11.86 8.99 -5.20
C LEU A 120 -10.35 9.16 -5.40
N MET A 121 -9.82 8.89 -6.60
CA MET A 121 -8.38 9.00 -6.90
C MET A 121 -7.85 10.43 -6.74
N GLU A 122 -8.66 11.44 -7.05
CA GLU A 122 -8.30 12.84 -6.82
C GLU A 122 -8.16 13.18 -5.33
N ARG A 123 -9.10 12.68 -4.50
CA ARG A 123 -9.16 12.93 -3.06
C ARG A 123 -8.27 12.03 -2.21
N ASN A 124 -7.80 10.91 -2.75
CA ASN A 124 -7.12 9.90 -1.96
C ASN A 124 -5.72 10.37 -1.53
N ALA A 125 -5.44 10.29 -0.22
CA ALA A 125 -4.15 10.66 0.38
C ALA A 125 -3.00 9.77 -0.11
N ILE A 126 -3.29 8.56 -0.62
CA ILE A 126 -2.30 7.62 -1.16
C ILE A 126 -1.57 8.21 -2.39
N HIS A 127 -2.12 9.23 -3.03
CA HIS A 127 -1.49 9.94 -4.15
C HIS A 127 -1.46 11.44 -3.91
N ASP A 128 -1.22 11.90 -2.67
CA ASP A 128 -1.09 13.34 -2.46
C ASP A 128 0.19 13.91 -3.12
N THR A 129 0.16 15.21 -3.40
CA THR A 129 1.26 15.89 -4.09
C THR A 129 2.52 15.98 -3.23
N GLU A 130 2.39 16.07 -1.91
CA GLU A 130 3.53 16.25 -0.99
C GLU A 130 4.39 14.98 -0.90
N HIS A 131 3.76 13.82 -0.80
CA HIS A 131 4.43 12.52 -0.61
C HIS A 131 4.78 11.84 -1.94
N PHE A 132 3.96 12.04 -2.98
CA PHE A 132 4.09 11.29 -4.24
C PHE A 132 4.37 12.14 -5.47
N GLY A 133 4.41 13.47 -5.32
CA GLY A 133 4.62 14.36 -6.47
C GLY A 133 3.56 14.14 -7.55
N LYS A 134 2.31 13.93 -7.13
CA LYS A 134 1.18 13.65 -8.03
C LYS A 134 1.02 14.77 -9.05
N GLU A 135 1.01 14.38 -10.32
CA GLU A 135 0.65 15.17 -11.48
C GLU A 135 -0.53 14.51 -12.20
N LEU A 136 -1.57 15.28 -12.48
CA LEU A 136 -2.70 14.87 -13.31
C LEU A 136 -2.39 15.27 -14.75
N GLU A 137 -1.94 14.33 -15.57
CA GLU A 137 -1.51 14.65 -16.94
C GLU A 137 -2.70 14.75 -17.90
N VAL A 138 -3.72 13.88 -17.77
CA VAL A 138 -4.87 13.85 -18.70
C VAL A 138 -6.15 13.45 -17.99
N GLN A 139 -7.20 14.27 -18.15
CA GLN A 139 -8.57 13.94 -17.78
C GLN A 139 -9.51 14.27 -18.95
N HIS A 140 -10.12 13.25 -19.54
CA HIS A 140 -11.20 13.41 -20.52
C HIS A 140 -12.31 12.40 -20.22
N PRO A 141 -13.51 12.54 -20.80
CA PRO A 141 -14.62 11.63 -20.50
C PRO A 141 -14.20 10.16 -20.65
N GLY A 142 -14.29 9.40 -19.56
CA GLY A 142 -13.96 7.97 -19.52
C GLY A 142 -12.47 7.62 -19.42
N PHE A 143 -11.57 8.58 -19.20
CA PHE A 143 -10.13 8.33 -19.03
C PHE A 143 -9.48 9.27 -17.99
N LEU A 144 -8.57 8.72 -17.21
CA LEU A 144 -7.76 9.43 -16.22
C LEU A 144 -6.35 8.86 -16.22
N GLU A 145 -5.35 9.71 -16.38
CA GLU A 145 -3.95 9.38 -16.21
C GLU A 145 -3.34 10.14 -15.04
N ILE A 146 -2.70 9.41 -14.13
CA ILE A 146 -2.02 9.94 -12.94
C ILE A 146 -0.57 9.53 -13.01
N LYS A 147 0.32 10.52 -12.86
CA LYS A 147 1.76 10.30 -12.77
C LYS A 147 2.25 10.69 -11.38
N LEU A 148 3.05 9.82 -10.79
CA LEU A 148 3.72 10.07 -9.51
C LEU A 148 5.22 10.11 -9.77
N HIS A 149 5.84 11.26 -9.53
CA HIS A 149 7.29 11.44 -9.71
C HIS A 149 8.09 11.11 -8.44
N ARG A 150 7.38 10.79 -7.36
CA ARG A 150 7.97 10.42 -6.07
C ARG A 150 7.18 9.27 -5.47
N CYS A 151 7.84 8.46 -4.65
CA CYS A 151 7.17 7.46 -3.83
C CYS A 151 7.75 7.47 -2.42
N PHE A 152 6.98 8.01 -1.48
CA PHE A 152 7.40 8.11 -0.08
C PHE A 152 7.76 6.74 0.52
N TYR A 153 7.03 5.69 0.16
CA TYR A 153 7.34 4.32 0.59
C TYR A 153 8.69 3.84 0.05
N HIS A 154 8.94 4.03 -1.25
CA HIS A 154 10.21 3.67 -1.88
C HIS A 154 11.40 4.39 -1.22
N GLU A 155 11.27 5.68 -0.93
CA GLU A 155 12.33 6.44 -0.25
C GLU A 155 12.63 5.90 1.14
N ILE A 156 11.59 5.52 1.90
CA ILE A 156 11.77 4.89 3.21
C ILE A 156 12.50 3.55 3.08
N PHE A 157 12.14 2.72 2.09
CA PHE A 157 12.78 1.42 1.86
C PHE A 157 14.25 1.58 1.47
N CYS A 158 14.56 2.46 0.51
CA CYS A 158 15.93 2.80 0.12
C CYS A 158 16.75 3.30 1.32
N ASN A 159 16.19 4.19 2.13
CA ASN A 159 16.85 4.70 3.33
C ASN A 159 17.12 3.61 4.39
N ASN A 160 16.40 2.50 4.32
CA ASN A 160 16.54 1.36 5.22
C ASN A 160 17.25 0.14 4.59
N GLY A 161 17.74 0.26 3.35
CA GLY A 161 18.50 -0.78 2.65
C GLY A 161 17.66 -1.99 2.27
N VAL A 162 16.36 -1.80 2.03
CA VAL A 162 15.39 -2.86 1.69
C VAL A 162 14.47 -2.41 0.55
N ASP A 163 15.04 -1.72 -0.43
CA ASP A 163 14.36 -1.19 -1.62
C ASP A 163 13.65 -2.28 -2.45
N HIS A 164 14.13 -3.52 -2.39
CA HIS A 164 13.48 -4.70 -2.97
C HIS A 164 12.06 -4.96 -2.43
N LEU A 165 11.66 -4.35 -1.31
CA LEU A 165 10.28 -4.43 -0.79
C LEU A 165 9.30 -3.50 -1.52
N THR A 166 9.79 -2.55 -2.32
CA THR A 166 8.94 -1.57 -3.02
C THR A 166 7.91 -2.23 -3.96
N PRO A 167 8.29 -3.21 -4.82
CA PRO A 167 7.34 -3.89 -5.69
C PRO A 167 6.16 -4.52 -4.95
N VAL A 168 6.37 -5.04 -3.74
CA VAL A 168 5.33 -5.66 -2.91
C VAL A 168 4.23 -4.65 -2.55
N PHE A 169 4.62 -3.41 -2.25
CA PHE A 169 3.67 -2.32 -2.01
C PHE A 169 2.92 -1.93 -3.28
N CYS A 170 3.63 -1.83 -4.41
CA CYS A 170 2.99 -1.54 -5.70
C CYS A 170 1.96 -2.60 -6.08
N GLU A 171 2.24 -3.89 -5.85
CA GLU A 171 1.27 -4.97 -6.06
C GLU A 171 0.03 -4.82 -5.17
N HIS A 172 0.21 -4.43 -3.91
CA HIS A 172 -0.91 -4.20 -3.01
C HIS A 172 -1.79 -3.04 -3.48
N GLU A 173 -1.19 -1.92 -3.91
CA GLU A 173 -1.93 -0.76 -4.45
C GLU A 173 -2.80 -1.15 -5.66
N MET A 174 -2.34 -2.09 -6.48
CA MET A 174 -3.11 -2.62 -7.62
C MET A 174 -4.28 -3.53 -7.23
N THR A 175 -4.39 -3.94 -5.95
CA THR A 175 -5.49 -4.82 -5.50
C THR A 175 -6.86 -4.16 -5.66
N LEU A 176 -7.00 -2.90 -5.23
CA LEU A 176 -8.29 -2.20 -5.33
C LEU A 176 -8.74 -1.99 -6.78
N PRO A 177 -7.88 -1.47 -7.70
CA PRO A 177 -8.22 -1.36 -9.11
C PRO A 177 -8.69 -2.70 -9.73
N HIS A 178 -8.06 -3.82 -9.38
CA HIS A 178 -8.51 -5.14 -9.85
C HIS A 178 -9.91 -5.51 -9.34
N LEU A 179 -10.27 -5.16 -8.10
CA LEU A 179 -11.59 -5.44 -7.54
C LEU A 179 -12.72 -4.64 -8.20
N VAL A 180 -12.41 -3.50 -8.81
CA VAL A 180 -13.38 -2.69 -9.57
C VAL A 180 -13.27 -2.91 -11.09
N GLY A 181 -12.54 -3.94 -11.52
CA GLY A 181 -12.22 -4.24 -12.92
C GLY A 181 -13.41 -4.36 -13.86
N ASP A 182 -14.58 -4.74 -13.33
CA ASP A 182 -15.83 -4.81 -14.10
C ASP A 182 -16.29 -3.44 -14.61
N TRP A 183 -15.91 -2.35 -13.94
CA TRP A 183 -16.31 -0.98 -14.25
C TRP A 183 -15.14 -0.10 -14.69
N ILE A 184 -13.94 -0.36 -14.17
CA ILE A 184 -12.74 0.46 -14.37
C ILE A 184 -11.63 -0.44 -14.88
N LYS A 185 -11.18 -0.22 -16.11
CA LYS A 185 -9.96 -0.86 -16.61
C LYS A 185 -8.76 -0.05 -16.12
N THR A 186 -7.79 -0.76 -15.55
CA THR A 186 -6.57 -0.16 -15.01
C THR A 186 -5.34 -0.70 -15.72
N ALA A 187 -4.38 0.17 -15.96
CA ALA A 187 -3.02 -0.18 -16.37
C ALA A 187 -2.01 0.58 -15.50
N LEU A 188 -0.91 -0.11 -15.17
CA LEU A 188 0.26 0.45 -14.51
C LEU A 188 1.43 0.21 -15.45
N ASP A 189 1.81 1.23 -16.21
CA ASP A 189 2.75 1.08 -17.32
C ASP A 189 4.20 1.11 -16.84
N THR A 190 4.50 2.00 -15.90
CA THR A 190 5.83 2.20 -15.33
C THR A 190 5.74 2.36 -13.83
N THR A 191 6.80 1.97 -13.12
CA THR A 191 6.93 2.18 -11.67
C THR A 191 8.33 2.63 -11.29
N ILE A 192 8.42 3.49 -10.27
CA ILE A 192 9.69 3.86 -9.63
C ILE A 192 10.39 2.62 -9.06
N ALA A 193 9.62 1.64 -8.57
CA ALA A 193 10.14 0.36 -8.07
C ALA A 193 10.96 -0.42 -9.11
N GLN A 194 10.68 -0.22 -10.40
CA GLN A 194 11.41 -0.83 -11.52
C GLN A 194 12.55 0.08 -12.05
N GLY A 195 12.86 1.18 -11.35
CA GLY A 195 13.88 2.14 -11.77
C GLY A 195 13.40 3.19 -12.78
N ASN A 196 12.10 3.29 -13.05
CA ASN A 196 11.56 4.35 -13.91
C ASN A 196 11.53 5.70 -13.17
N PRO A 197 11.55 6.84 -13.90
CA PRO A 197 11.47 8.16 -13.26
C PRO A 197 10.11 8.45 -12.60
N SER A 198 9.06 7.71 -12.96
CA SER A 198 7.72 7.91 -12.42
C SER A 198 6.89 6.62 -12.39
N CYS A 199 5.88 6.59 -11.52
CA CYS A 199 4.79 5.64 -11.61
C CYS A 199 3.67 6.23 -12.47
N THR A 200 3.20 5.50 -13.48
CA THR A 200 2.12 5.96 -14.38
C THR A 200 0.91 5.03 -14.27
N PHE A 201 -0.17 5.56 -13.69
CA PHE A 201 -1.44 4.88 -13.51
C PHE A 201 -2.44 5.39 -14.54
N LYS A 202 -3.03 4.47 -15.31
CA LYS A 202 -4.06 4.78 -16.29
C LYS A 202 -5.35 4.08 -15.91
N TYR A 203 -6.44 4.86 -15.90
CA TYR A 203 -7.78 4.38 -15.63
C TYR A 203 -8.67 4.73 -16.81
N SER A 204 -9.42 3.75 -17.28
CA SER A 204 -10.41 3.95 -18.34
C SER A 204 -11.74 3.31 -17.96
N GLN A 205 -12.84 3.94 -18.37
CA GLN A 205 -14.16 3.37 -18.19
C GLN A 205 -14.24 2.05 -18.96
N HIS A 206 -14.59 0.98 -18.26
CA HIS A 206 -14.85 -0.30 -18.89
C HIS A 206 -16.22 -0.24 -19.57
N MET A 207 -16.25 -0.20 -20.90
CA MET A 207 -17.51 -0.36 -21.63
C MET A 207 -17.89 -1.83 -21.62
N LYS A 208 -19.00 -2.18 -20.95
CA LYS A 208 -19.55 -3.54 -21.07
C LYS A 208 -19.84 -3.81 -22.54
N LYS A 209 -19.35 -4.95 -23.06
CA LYS A 209 -19.70 -5.44 -24.41
C LYS A 209 -21.24 -5.47 -24.54
N GLY A 210 -21.79 -4.56 -25.35
CA GLY A 210 -23.23 -4.47 -25.62
C GLY A 210 -23.81 -3.06 -25.58
N GLU A 211 -23.13 -2.10 -24.95
CA GLU A 211 -23.55 -0.68 -24.98
C GLU A 211 -22.77 0.07 -26.05
N SER A 212 -23.24 -0.05 -27.30
CA SER A 212 -22.88 0.90 -28.36
C SER A 212 -23.81 2.11 -28.21
N ARG A 213 -23.24 3.32 -28.16
CA ARG A 213 -24.02 4.54 -28.37
C ARG A 213 -24.52 4.63 -29.81
#